data_AF-A0A536YZZ5-F1
#
_entry.id   AF-A0A536YZZ5-F1
#
_cell.length_a   1.000
_cell.length_b   1.000
_cell.length_c   1.000
_cell.angle_alpha   90.00
_cell.angle_beta   90.00
_cell.angle_gamma   90.00
#
_symmetry.space_group_name_H-M   'P 1'
#
loop_
_entity.id
_entity.type
_entity.pdbx_description
1 polymer ?
#
loop_
_entity_poly.entity_id
_entity_poly.type
_entity_poly.pdbx_seq_one_letter_code
_entity_poly.pdbx_strand_id
1 'polypeptide(L)'
;WNLDELYLRPNADLASYRKIVIDPAQVTFRKDWNKDSPDLHGVTRRLREADAQRLADDTASAMQSALAEAFKARGYEIAAAPGPGVLRLSPSITDLYINAAEDLSPGTTKSFTKDAGEATLLLEARDASTGMLLGRVVDHRTARETKGIERRDLIRTTSVSDSFWFETISKRWAADCIKEFEAVKHR
;
A
#
# COMPACT_ATOMS: atom_id res chain seq x y z
N TRP A 1 6.78 10.39 -7.10
CA TRP A 1 8.12 10.57 -6.48
C TRP A 1 9.07 9.60 -7.20
N ASN A 2 10.16 9.14 -6.59
CA ASN A 2 10.91 8.00 -7.11
C ASN A 2 10.70 6.79 -6.17
N LEU A 3 10.65 5.61 -6.76
CA LEU A 3 10.65 4.33 -6.05
C LEU A 3 12.04 4.07 -5.46
N ASP A 4 12.10 3.41 -4.32
CA ASP A 4 13.39 3.09 -3.67
C ASP A 4 14.19 2.05 -4.46
N GLU A 5 13.53 1.00 -4.97
CA GLU A 5 14.15 -0.02 -5.82
C GLU A 5 13.26 -0.36 -7.03
N LEU A 6 13.88 -0.44 -8.21
CA LEU A 6 13.26 -0.94 -9.42
C LEU A 6 14.21 -1.94 -10.09
N TYR A 7 13.79 -3.19 -10.15
CA TYR A 7 14.41 -4.23 -10.95
C TYR A 7 13.56 -4.50 -12.18
N LEU A 8 14.20 -4.61 -13.34
CA LEU A 8 13.58 -4.98 -14.60
C LEU A 8 14.44 -6.01 -15.30
N ARG A 9 13.79 -7.03 -15.84
CA ARG A 9 14.49 -8.05 -16.62
C ARG A 9 15.02 -7.41 -17.91
N PRO A 10 16.31 -7.59 -18.24
CA PRO A 10 16.86 -7.12 -19.50
C PRO A 10 16.08 -7.70 -20.70
N ASN A 11 15.80 -6.85 -21.69
CA ASN A 11 15.05 -7.20 -22.90
C ASN A 11 13.61 -7.70 -22.67
N ALA A 12 13.02 -7.43 -21.49
CA ALA A 12 11.61 -7.74 -21.28
C ALA A 12 10.72 -6.72 -22.01
N ASP A 13 9.93 -7.20 -22.98
CA ASP A 13 8.92 -6.38 -23.64
C ASP A 13 7.65 -6.27 -22.79
N LEU A 14 7.72 -5.46 -21.74
CA LEU A 14 6.58 -5.12 -20.88
C LEU A 14 5.47 -4.39 -21.68
N ALA A 15 5.82 -3.78 -22.81
CA ALA A 15 4.90 -3.08 -23.68
C ALA A 15 4.04 -4.00 -24.55
N SER A 16 4.36 -5.29 -24.64
CA SER A 16 3.52 -6.30 -25.29
C SER A 16 2.27 -6.64 -24.47
N TYR A 17 2.30 -6.41 -23.16
CA TYR A 17 1.18 -6.71 -22.27
C TYR A 17 0.13 -5.60 -22.31
N ARG A 18 -1.13 -5.98 -22.58
CA ARG A 18 -2.30 -5.09 -22.50
C ARG A 18 -3.35 -5.56 -21.50
N LYS A 19 -3.15 -6.76 -20.97
CA LYS A 19 -4.02 -7.38 -19.97
C LYS A 19 -3.22 -7.60 -18.70
N ILE A 20 -3.86 -7.34 -17.55
CA ILE A 20 -3.28 -7.64 -16.25
C ILE A 20 -4.20 -8.54 -15.43
N VAL A 21 -3.62 -9.35 -14.56
CA VAL A 21 -4.32 -10.00 -13.47
C VAL A 21 -3.62 -9.61 -12.17
N ILE A 22 -4.39 -9.29 -11.13
CA ILE A 22 -3.86 -8.82 -9.85
C ILE A 22 -4.13 -9.89 -8.81
N ASP A 23 -3.08 -10.41 -8.18
CA ASP A 23 -3.21 -11.37 -7.09
C ASP A 23 -3.77 -10.70 -5.81
N PRO A 24 -4.33 -11.49 -4.89
CA PRO A 24 -4.56 -11.06 -3.51
C PRO A 24 -3.32 -10.42 -2.89
N ALA A 25 -3.43 -9.16 -2.46
CA ALA A 25 -2.34 -8.47 -1.80
C ALA A 25 -2.03 -9.13 -0.45
N GLN A 26 -0.77 -9.48 -0.24
CA GLN A 26 -0.32 -10.09 1.03
C GLN A 26 0.13 -9.00 1.98
N VAL A 27 -0.44 -8.93 3.19
CA VAL A 27 -0.12 -7.91 4.18
C VAL A 27 0.53 -8.55 5.40
N THR A 28 1.72 -8.07 5.77
CA THR A 28 2.48 -8.55 6.93
C THR A 28 2.79 -7.39 7.87
N PHE A 29 2.30 -7.49 9.10
CA PHE A 29 2.64 -6.56 10.17
C PHE A 29 4.09 -6.71 10.62
N ARG A 30 4.69 -5.58 10.99
CA ARG A 30 6.03 -5.53 11.56
C ARG A 30 6.12 -6.41 12.83
N LYS A 31 7.17 -7.20 13.03
CA LYS A 31 7.24 -8.23 14.10
C LYS A 31 7.02 -7.72 15.53
N ASP A 32 7.31 -6.46 15.78
CA ASP A 32 7.20 -5.69 17.04
C ASP A 32 5.99 -4.75 17.07
N TRP A 33 5.06 -4.84 16.11
CA TRP A 33 3.90 -3.95 15.99
C TRP A 33 3.05 -3.83 17.26
N ASN A 34 3.09 -4.83 18.14
CA ASN A 34 2.33 -4.89 19.40
C ASN A 34 3.23 -4.97 20.66
N LYS A 35 4.53 -4.67 20.55
CA LYS A 35 5.48 -4.84 21.66
C LYS A 35 5.69 -3.60 22.53
N ASP A 36 5.44 -2.40 22.01
CA ASP A 36 5.83 -1.14 22.68
C ASP A 36 4.66 -0.16 22.89
N SER A 37 3.46 -0.62 23.28
CA SER A 37 2.44 0.32 23.81
C SER A 37 2.76 0.66 25.26
N PRO A 38 3.24 1.88 25.60
CA PRO A 38 3.52 2.27 26.98
C PRO A 38 2.21 2.29 27.79
N ASP A 39 2.26 1.63 28.95
CA ASP A 39 1.19 1.56 29.94
C ASP A 39 1.09 2.91 30.68
N LEU A 40 0.51 3.91 30.04
CA LEU A 40 0.12 5.17 30.68
C LEU A 40 -1.37 5.08 31.00
N HIS A 41 -1.66 4.60 32.22
CA HIS A 41 -2.97 4.64 32.86
C HIS A 41 -4.06 3.70 32.27
N GLY A 42 -3.87 2.38 32.33
CA GLY A 42 -4.95 1.42 32.58
C GLY A 42 -6.10 1.30 31.56
N VAL A 43 -6.04 1.99 30.42
CA VAL A 43 -6.97 1.86 29.29
C VAL A 43 -6.18 1.43 28.06
N THR A 44 -5.58 0.25 28.13
CA THR A 44 -4.81 -0.31 27.00
C THR A 44 -5.76 -0.83 25.92
N ARG A 45 -5.91 -0.11 24.82
CA ARG A 45 -6.39 -0.68 23.56
C ARG A 45 -5.22 -1.39 22.88
N ARG A 46 -4.83 -2.57 23.38
CA ARG A 46 -4.18 -3.56 22.52
C ARG A 46 -5.09 -3.72 21.31
N LEU A 47 -4.59 -3.45 20.11
CA LEU A 47 -5.28 -3.83 18.88
C LEU A 47 -5.57 -5.32 19.00
N ARG A 48 -6.85 -5.69 19.07
CA ARG A 48 -7.24 -7.09 19.13
C ARG A 48 -6.81 -7.72 17.80
N GLU A 49 -6.44 -9.00 17.80
CA GLU A 49 -6.07 -9.71 16.57
C GLU A 49 -7.13 -9.54 15.46
N ALA A 50 -8.41 -9.49 15.83
CA ALA A 50 -9.51 -9.22 14.91
C ALA A 50 -9.46 -7.81 14.27
N ASP A 51 -9.02 -6.79 15.00
CA ASP A 51 -8.88 -5.43 14.47
C ASP A 51 -7.64 -5.34 13.55
N ALA A 52 -6.57 -6.06 13.87
CA ALA A 52 -5.39 -6.17 13.01
C ALA A 52 -5.70 -6.91 11.71
N GLN A 53 -6.47 -8.01 11.76
CA GLN A 53 -6.88 -8.73 10.57
C GLN A 53 -7.75 -7.86 9.64
N ARG A 54 -8.74 -7.14 10.20
CA ARG A 54 -9.57 -6.21 9.40
C ARG A 54 -8.72 -5.16 8.70
N LEU A 55 -7.78 -4.57 9.43
CA LEU A 55 -6.87 -3.57 8.87
C LEU A 55 -6.01 -4.15 7.73
N ALA A 56 -5.51 -5.37 7.88
CA ALA A 56 -4.78 -6.05 6.80
C ALA A 56 -5.68 -6.27 5.58
N ASP A 57 -6.91 -6.73 5.77
CA ASP A 57 -7.87 -6.96 4.69
C ASP A 57 -8.23 -5.66 3.96
N ASP A 58 -8.47 -4.58 4.70
CA ASP A 58 -8.76 -3.24 4.15
C ASP A 58 -7.55 -2.70 3.37
N THR A 59 -6.35 -2.86 3.91
CA THR A 59 -5.10 -2.43 3.26
C THR A 59 -4.84 -3.22 1.98
N ALA A 60 -5.07 -4.54 2.01
CA ALA A 60 -4.95 -5.40 0.85
C ALA A 60 -5.94 -4.98 -0.26
N SER A 61 -7.20 -4.76 0.12
CA SER A 61 -8.27 -4.36 -0.80
C SER A 61 -8.00 -2.98 -1.43
N ALA A 62 -7.51 -2.02 -0.64
CA ALA A 62 -7.13 -0.70 -1.12
C ALA A 62 -6.00 -0.77 -2.15
N MET A 63 -4.98 -1.58 -1.90
CA MET A 63 -3.85 -1.76 -2.83
C MET A 63 -4.29 -2.40 -4.15
N GLN A 64 -5.12 -3.45 -4.09
CA GLN A 64 -5.62 -4.10 -5.29
C GLN A 64 -6.48 -3.15 -6.13
N SER A 65 -7.38 -2.40 -5.47
CA SER A 65 -8.23 -1.42 -6.13
C SER A 65 -7.41 -0.31 -6.78
N ALA A 66 -6.41 0.22 -6.07
CA ALA A 66 -5.51 1.25 -6.58
C ALA A 66 -4.72 0.77 -7.82
N LEU A 67 -4.18 -0.45 -7.80
CA LEU A 67 -3.51 -1.03 -8.98
C LEU A 67 -4.47 -1.19 -10.15
N ALA A 68 -5.66 -1.74 -9.92
CA ALA A 68 -6.66 -1.92 -10.96
C ALA A 68 -7.05 -0.58 -11.60
N GLU A 69 -7.30 0.45 -10.78
CA GLU A 69 -7.63 1.80 -11.24
C GLU A 69 -6.48 2.43 -12.05
N ALA A 70 -5.26 2.39 -11.52
CA ALA A 70 -4.09 2.98 -12.18
C ALA A 70 -3.81 2.32 -13.54
N PHE A 71 -3.86 0.98 -13.61
CA PHE A 71 -3.66 0.26 -14.86
C PHE A 71 -4.79 0.48 -15.87
N LYS A 72 -6.05 0.45 -15.43
CA LYS A 72 -7.18 0.80 -16.30
C LYS A 72 -7.06 2.21 -16.87
N ALA A 73 -6.64 3.19 -16.06
CA ALA A 73 -6.47 4.57 -16.48
C ALA A 73 -5.42 4.74 -17.60
N ARG A 74 -4.49 3.78 -17.75
CA ARG A 74 -3.50 3.74 -18.83
C ARG A 74 -3.88 2.79 -19.97
N GLY A 75 -5.12 2.28 -19.97
CA GLY A 75 -5.67 1.47 -21.06
C GLY A 75 -5.40 -0.03 -20.96
N TYR A 76 -4.99 -0.53 -19.78
CA TYR A 76 -4.89 -1.97 -19.55
C TYR A 76 -6.26 -2.57 -19.24
N GLU A 77 -6.51 -3.76 -19.77
CA GLU A 77 -7.67 -4.58 -19.44
C GLU A 77 -7.38 -5.43 -18.20
N ILE A 78 -8.34 -5.55 -17.27
CA ILE A 78 -8.23 -6.50 -16.16
C ILE A 78 -8.76 -7.86 -16.63
N ALA A 79 -7.86 -8.83 -16.74
CA ALA A 79 -8.20 -10.20 -17.06
C ALA A 79 -8.82 -10.91 -15.85
N ALA A 80 -9.79 -11.78 -16.11
CA ALA A 80 -10.42 -12.60 -15.07
C ALA A 80 -9.50 -13.72 -14.55
N ALA A 81 -8.53 -14.16 -15.35
CA ALA A 81 -7.61 -15.24 -15.01
C ALA A 81 -6.23 -15.06 -15.69
N PRO A 82 -5.17 -15.68 -15.13
CA PRO A 82 -3.87 -15.79 -15.78
C PRO A 82 -3.95 -16.45 -17.16
N GLY A 83 -3.11 -16.01 -18.11
CA GLY A 83 -3.04 -16.60 -19.44
C GLY A 83 -1.95 -15.97 -20.32
N PRO A 84 -1.78 -16.47 -21.57
CA PRO A 84 -0.82 -15.90 -22.51
C PRO A 84 -1.07 -14.41 -22.76
N GLY A 85 -0.01 -13.60 -22.73
CA GLY A 85 -0.09 -12.15 -22.93
C GLY A 85 -0.73 -11.37 -21.77
N VAL A 86 -0.93 -12.02 -20.62
CA VAL A 86 -1.40 -11.37 -19.38
C VAL A 86 -0.21 -11.14 -18.46
N LEU A 87 -0.11 -9.93 -17.91
CA LEU A 87 0.85 -9.59 -16.88
C LEU A 87 0.23 -9.89 -15.50
N ARG A 88 0.89 -10.72 -14.70
CA ARG A 88 0.49 -11.00 -13.32
C ARG A 88 1.17 -10.03 -12.38
N LEU A 89 0.38 -9.27 -11.65
CA LEU A 89 0.82 -8.33 -10.63
C LEU A 89 0.59 -8.96 -9.25
N SER A 90 1.66 -9.14 -8.48
CA SER A 90 1.63 -9.75 -7.15
C SER A 90 2.09 -8.73 -6.11
N PRO A 91 1.17 -7.94 -5.53
CA PRO A 91 1.50 -6.97 -4.48
C PRO A 91 1.68 -7.64 -3.11
N SER A 92 2.65 -7.15 -2.35
CA SER A 92 2.84 -7.47 -0.94
C SER A 92 3.20 -6.21 -0.17
N ILE A 93 2.58 -6.03 0.99
CA ILE A 93 2.85 -4.93 1.92
C ILE A 93 3.48 -5.55 3.16
N THR A 94 4.73 -5.18 3.44
CA THR A 94 5.48 -5.64 4.61
C THR A 94 5.75 -4.51 5.58
N ASP A 95 6.19 -4.87 6.77
CA ASP A 95 6.55 -3.92 7.84
C ASP A 95 5.42 -2.97 8.18
N LEU A 96 4.18 -3.45 8.04
CA LEU A 96 3.00 -2.66 8.34
C LEU A 96 3.00 -2.28 9.82
N TYR A 97 3.05 -0.99 10.10
CA TYR A 97 2.97 -0.40 11.42
C TYR A 97 1.98 0.77 11.40
N ILE A 98 1.14 0.88 12.42
CA ILE A 98 0.27 2.04 12.64
C ILE A 98 0.41 2.46 14.09
N ASN A 99 0.58 3.75 14.31
CA ASN A 99 0.59 4.29 15.65
C ASN A 99 -0.85 4.54 16.10
N ALA A 100 -1.46 3.55 16.77
CA ALA A 100 -2.83 3.60 17.26
C ALA A 100 -2.96 4.50 18.51
N ALA A 101 -2.62 5.78 18.40
CA ALA A 101 -2.80 6.75 19.46
C ALA A 101 -4.06 7.60 19.23
N GLU A 102 -5.27 7.06 19.42
CA GLU A 102 -6.36 7.88 19.95
C GLU A 102 -7.54 7.13 20.61
N ASP A 103 -7.80 7.49 21.89
CA ASP A 103 -9.12 7.41 22.55
C ASP A 103 -10.20 8.12 21.73
N LEU A 104 -11.36 7.48 21.68
CA LEU A 104 -12.62 8.00 21.18
C LEU A 104 -13.32 8.98 22.17
N SER A 105 -12.58 9.70 23.02
CA SER A 105 -13.17 10.63 24.00
C SER A 105 -13.30 12.05 23.44
N PRO A 106 -14.52 12.62 23.36
CA PRO A 106 -14.69 14.00 22.92
C PRO A 106 -14.05 14.97 23.93
N GLY A 107 -13.12 15.81 23.47
CA GLY A 107 -12.64 16.98 24.23
C GLY A 107 -11.16 17.00 24.63
N THR A 108 -10.34 16.01 24.27
CA THR A 108 -8.89 16.05 24.56
C THR A 108 -8.10 16.45 23.32
N THR A 109 -7.27 17.49 23.42
CA THR A 109 -6.30 17.84 22.37
C THR A 109 -5.10 16.91 22.53
N LYS A 110 -4.89 15.98 21.59
CA LYS A 110 -3.80 15.01 21.67
C LYS A 110 -2.60 15.42 20.82
N SER A 111 -1.42 15.25 21.40
CA SER A 111 -0.13 15.41 20.73
C SER A 111 0.22 14.11 20.02
N PHE A 112 0.41 14.17 18.70
CA PHE A 112 0.74 13.02 17.88
C PHE A 112 2.25 12.72 17.94
N THR A 113 2.59 11.45 18.12
CA THR A 113 3.93 10.92 17.89
C THR A 113 4.33 11.16 16.43
N LYS A 114 5.62 11.37 16.19
CA LYS A 114 6.21 11.90 14.95
C LYS A 114 5.96 11.07 13.67
N ASP A 115 5.55 9.80 13.82
CA ASP A 115 5.26 8.86 12.73
C ASP A 115 3.90 8.17 13.01
N ALA A 116 2.94 8.38 12.10
CA ALA A 116 1.57 7.86 12.21
C ALA A 116 1.44 6.41 11.68
N GLY A 117 2.41 5.93 10.90
CA GLY A 117 2.45 4.59 10.35
C GLY A 117 3.64 4.37 9.41
N GLU A 118 3.96 3.12 9.11
CA GLU A 118 4.99 2.73 8.16
C GLU A 118 4.53 1.51 7.36
N ALA A 119 4.95 1.44 6.10
CA ALA A 119 4.70 0.29 5.24
C ALA A 119 5.71 0.25 4.10
N THR A 120 6.06 -0.97 3.68
CA THR A 120 6.90 -1.23 2.51
C THR A 120 6.09 -1.97 1.46
N LEU A 121 5.99 -1.42 0.26
CA LEU A 121 5.43 -2.13 -0.89
C LEU A 121 6.52 -2.94 -1.58
N LEU A 122 6.21 -4.20 -1.86
CA LEU A 122 6.84 -5.04 -2.85
C LEU A 122 5.81 -5.36 -3.94
N LEU A 123 6.08 -5.00 -5.19
CA LEU A 123 5.25 -5.39 -6.33
C LEU A 123 6.07 -6.19 -7.33
N GLU A 124 5.68 -7.44 -7.55
CA GLU A 124 6.25 -8.24 -8.64
C GLU A 124 5.34 -8.22 -9.86
N ALA A 125 5.94 -8.06 -11.04
CA ALA A 125 5.30 -8.20 -12.33
C ALA A 125 5.89 -9.41 -13.06
N ARG A 126 5.05 -10.40 -13.32
CA ARG A 126 5.43 -11.68 -13.92
C ARG A 126 4.63 -11.95 -15.18
N ASP A 127 5.21 -12.66 -16.13
CA ASP A 127 4.43 -13.26 -17.21
C ASP A 127 3.48 -14.30 -16.61
N ALA A 128 2.17 -14.14 -16.84
CA ALA A 128 1.16 -14.96 -16.17
C ALA A 128 1.15 -16.43 -16.65
N SER A 129 1.74 -16.72 -17.82
CA SER A 129 1.77 -18.08 -18.39
C SER A 129 3.00 -18.88 -17.95
N THR A 130 4.14 -18.21 -17.80
CA THR A 130 5.43 -18.84 -17.47
C THR A 130 5.89 -18.60 -16.04
N GLY A 131 5.30 -17.63 -15.34
CA GLY A 131 5.75 -17.19 -14.00
C GLY A 131 7.04 -16.38 -14.02
N MET A 132 7.56 -16.07 -15.20
CA MET A 132 8.81 -15.37 -15.42
C MET A 132 8.77 -13.96 -14.83
N LEU A 133 9.70 -13.61 -13.93
CA LEU A 133 9.81 -12.27 -13.38
C LEU A 133 10.28 -11.28 -14.46
N LEU A 134 9.47 -10.26 -14.70
CA LEU A 134 9.72 -9.21 -15.68
C LEU A 134 10.09 -7.89 -15.01
N GLY A 135 9.50 -7.61 -13.85
CA GLY A 135 9.80 -6.43 -13.05
C GLY A 135 9.52 -6.65 -11.57
N ARG A 136 10.23 -5.90 -10.74
CA ARG A 136 10.02 -5.84 -9.29
C ARG A 136 10.20 -4.41 -8.83
N VAL A 137 9.27 -3.92 -8.04
CA VAL A 137 9.30 -2.62 -7.38
C VAL A 137 9.37 -2.84 -5.88
N VAL A 138 10.23 -2.08 -5.20
CA VAL A 138 10.23 -1.94 -3.74
C VAL A 138 10.16 -0.47 -3.38
N ASP A 139 9.27 -0.10 -2.47
CA ASP A 139 9.16 1.27 -1.99
C ASP A 139 8.73 1.31 -0.52
N HIS A 140 9.56 1.91 0.33
CA HIS A 140 9.28 2.09 1.75
C HIS A 140 8.75 3.49 2.03
N ARG A 141 7.71 3.58 2.87
CA ARG A 141 7.10 4.85 3.22
C ARG A 141 6.70 4.90 4.68
N THR A 142 6.89 6.09 5.24
CA THR A 142 6.42 6.45 6.58
C THR A 142 5.33 7.52 6.43
N ALA A 143 4.21 7.31 7.11
CA ALA A 143 3.19 8.34 7.34
C ALA A 143 3.76 9.40 8.28
N ARG A 144 4.50 10.36 7.71
CA ARG A 144 4.86 11.57 8.44
C ARG A 144 3.64 12.46 8.49
N GLU A 145 3.31 12.97 9.68
CA GLU A 145 2.25 13.96 9.87
C GLU A 145 2.37 15.02 8.77
N THR A 146 1.32 15.14 7.96
CA THR A 146 1.27 16.12 6.88
C THR A 146 1.20 17.49 7.53
N LYS A 147 2.36 18.13 7.75
CA LYS A 147 2.43 19.55 8.11
C LYS A 147 1.77 20.36 7.00
N GLY A 148 0.47 20.63 7.13
CA GLY A 148 -0.29 21.38 6.14
C GLY A 148 -1.80 21.15 6.13
N ILE A 149 -2.33 20.16 6.84
CA ILE A 149 -3.80 20.01 6.97
C ILE A 149 -4.26 20.97 8.09
N GLU A 150 -5.13 21.93 7.76
CA GLU A 150 -5.64 22.87 8.76
C GLU A 150 -6.39 22.11 9.87
N ARG A 151 -6.24 22.59 11.12
CA ARG A 151 -6.91 22.06 12.33
C ARG A 151 -8.41 21.81 12.20
N ARG A 152 -9.05 22.45 11.21
CA ARG A 152 -10.49 22.41 10.95
C ARG A 152 -10.92 21.16 10.17
N ASP A 153 -10.03 20.61 9.34
CA ASP A 153 -10.30 19.39 8.57
C ASP A 153 -10.12 18.12 9.42
N LEU A 154 -9.32 18.21 10.50
CA LEU A 154 -9.05 17.11 11.42
C LEU A 154 -10.24 16.76 12.33
N ILE A 155 -11.18 17.68 12.56
CA ILE A 155 -12.31 17.49 13.50
C ILE A 155 -13.38 16.52 12.95
N ARG A 156 -13.33 16.15 11.67
CA ARG A 156 -14.38 15.35 11.02
C ARG A 156 -14.10 13.86 10.89
N THR A 157 -12.92 13.36 11.28
CA THR A 157 -12.39 12.13 10.68
C THR A 157 -11.47 11.34 11.63
N THR A 158 -11.99 10.90 12.78
CA THR A 158 -11.20 10.24 13.85
C THR A 158 -11.02 8.71 13.72
N SER A 159 -11.62 8.03 12.73
CA SER A 159 -11.26 6.62 12.38
C SER A 159 -10.89 6.43 10.91
N VAL A 160 -10.82 7.54 10.17
CA VAL A 160 -10.68 7.56 8.71
C VAL A 160 -9.30 8.11 8.32
N SER A 161 -8.49 8.65 9.25
CA SER A 161 -7.13 9.12 8.96
C SER A 161 -6.15 8.01 8.55
N ASP A 162 -6.23 6.85 9.21
CA ASP A 162 -5.26 5.76 9.00
C ASP A 162 -5.58 4.99 7.72
N SER A 163 -6.85 4.63 7.49
CA SER A 163 -7.31 4.03 6.24
C SER A 163 -7.17 4.98 5.04
N PHE A 164 -7.41 6.28 5.25
CA PHE A 164 -7.17 7.30 4.21
C PHE A 164 -5.69 7.43 3.85
N TRP A 165 -4.78 7.29 4.83
CA TRP A 165 -3.35 7.23 4.53
C TRP A 165 -3.02 6.02 3.65
N PHE A 166 -3.52 4.82 3.98
CA PHE A 166 -3.31 3.62 3.15
C PHE A 166 -3.93 3.71 1.77
N GLU A 167 -5.11 4.31 1.66
CA GLU A 167 -5.73 4.54 0.36
C GLU A 167 -4.87 5.52 -0.48
N THR A 168 -4.43 6.60 0.14
CA THR A 168 -3.61 7.63 -0.52
C THR A 168 -2.27 7.07 -0.98
N ILE A 169 -1.59 6.31 -0.12
CA ILE A 169 -0.29 5.71 -0.46
C ILE A 169 -0.44 4.60 -1.50
N SER A 170 -1.49 3.77 -1.42
CA SER A 170 -1.78 2.73 -2.43
C SER A 170 -1.99 3.33 -3.81
N LYS A 171 -2.79 4.41 -3.90
CA LYS A 171 -3.00 5.16 -5.15
C LYS A 171 -1.71 5.72 -5.72
N ARG A 172 -0.85 6.29 -4.86
CA ARG A 172 0.46 6.82 -5.26
C ARG A 172 1.40 5.73 -5.75
N TRP A 173 1.52 4.63 -5.01
CA TRP A 173 2.31 3.48 -5.39
C TRP A 173 1.87 2.90 -6.72
N ALA A 174 0.56 2.72 -6.92
CA ALA A 174 0.02 2.23 -8.18
C ALA A 174 0.36 3.15 -9.35
N ALA A 175 0.25 4.47 -9.16
CA ALA A 175 0.62 5.46 -10.16
C ALA A 175 2.14 5.48 -10.48
N ASP A 176 2.99 5.42 -9.46
CA ASP A 176 4.44 5.40 -9.64
C ASP A 176 4.88 4.09 -10.32
N CYS A 177 4.29 2.94 -9.95
CA CYS A 177 4.56 1.65 -10.60
C CYS A 177 4.28 1.71 -12.09
N ILE A 178 3.08 2.13 -12.51
CA ILE A 178 2.72 2.12 -13.93
C ILE A 178 3.54 3.12 -14.74
N LYS A 179 3.86 4.28 -14.14
CA LYS A 179 4.74 5.26 -14.77
C LYS A 179 6.10 4.67 -15.08
N GLU A 180 6.72 3.95 -14.14
CA GLU A 180 8.02 3.31 -14.37
C GLU A 180 7.91 2.15 -15.36
N PHE A 181 6.84 1.35 -15.33
CA PHE A 181 6.59 0.31 -16.34
C PHE A 181 6.53 0.89 -17.76
N GLU A 182 5.90 2.05 -17.94
CA GLU A 182 5.79 2.69 -19.27
C GLU A 182 7.03 3.49 -19.67
N ALA A 183 7.76 4.08 -18.73
CA ALA A 183 9.01 4.77 -19.05
C ALA A 183 10.03 3.84 -19.72
N VAL A 184 9.96 2.55 -19.39
CA VAL A 184 10.84 1.50 -19.91
C VAL A 184 10.45 1.05 -21.31
N LYS A 185 9.17 1.17 -21.69
CA LYS A 185 8.72 0.92 -23.08
C LYS A 185 9.45 1.77 -24.11
N HIS A 186 9.98 2.92 -23.69
CA HIS A 186 10.62 3.91 -24.54
C HIS A 186 12.16 3.94 -24.40
N ARG A 187 12.76 3.00 -23.68
CA ARG A 187 14.22 2.83 -23.53
C ARG A 187 14.69 1.61 -24.30
#